data_AF-A0A8H3G648-F1
#
_entry.id   AF-A0A8H3G648-F1
#
_cell.length_a   1.000
_cell.length_b   1.000
_cell.length_c   1.000
_cell.angle_alpha   90.00
_cell.angle_beta   90.00
_cell.angle_gamma   90.00
#
_symmetry.space_group_name_H-M   'P 1'
#
loop_
_entity.id
_entity.type
_entity.pdbx_description
1 polymer ?
#
loop_
_entity_poly.entity_id
_entity_poly.type
_entity_poly.pdbx_seq_one_letter_code
_entity_poly.pdbx_strand_id
1 'polypeptide(L)'
;MRNHQTSLPGSLQWLSKQHPATLAASILAECINIQELRLHFFEIPSRSLEVFAEDTPLWTSVVDAVERIDTRLAQLASQFGGRWDIHKTSLPTQAGKPTALDYYHDIQVAKVWNQRRSTRIALHDFLLGICEEVQVLHRVRANNDLALLRRRSVEVIESMSAEICASIPFHLRRINANGRKCSSEAQQVAGACALIWPLETIAKCRYIGEDHRLVARATLEEIGHAIGVRQATRKLSELSG
;
A
#
# COMPACT_ATOMS: atom_id res chain seq x y z
N MET A 1 0.72 -30.62 -28.25
CA MET A 1 1.36 -29.81 -27.18
C MET A 1 0.26 -29.28 -26.28
N ARG A 2 0.09 -29.84 -25.07
CA ARG A 2 -0.95 -29.42 -24.11
C ARG A 2 -0.34 -28.37 -23.19
N ASN A 3 -0.96 -27.20 -23.14
CA ASN A 3 -0.64 -26.17 -22.16
C ASN A 3 -1.01 -26.70 -20.77
N HIS A 4 -0.01 -26.94 -19.93
CA HIS A 4 -0.22 -27.10 -18.49
C HIS A 4 -0.51 -25.72 -17.90
N GLN A 5 -1.80 -25.37 -17.79
CA GLN A 5 -2.22 -24.37 -16.83
C GLN A 5 -1.95 -24.96 -15.44
N THR A 6 -0.93 -24.44 -14.76
CA THR A 6 -0.66 -24.73 -13.36
C THR A 6 -1.83 -24.17 -12.53
N SER A 7 -2.76 -25.05 -12.19
CA SER A 7 -3.85 -24.73 -11.28
C SER A 7 -3.28 -24.40 -9.91
N LEU A 8 -3.77 -23.33 -9.28
CA LEU A 8 -3.43 -23.00 -7.91
C LEU A 8 -3.68 -24.21 -6.99
N PRO A 9 -2.83 -24.45 -5.98
CA PRO A 9 -3.08 -25.43 -4.93
C PRO A 9 -4.50 -25.25 -4.37
N GLY A 10 -5.16 -26.35 -3.98
CA GLY A 10 -6.57 -26.33 -3.52
C GLY A 10 -6.86 -25.31 -2.42
N SER A 11 -5.87 -24.98 -1.58
CA SER A 11 -5.93 -23.96 -0.53
C SER A 11 -5.98 -22.50 -1.03
N LEU A 12 -5.61 -22.24 -2.28
CA LEU A 12 -5.54 -20.89 -2.88
C LEU A 12 -6.58 -20.68 -3.99
N GLN A 13 -7.43 -21.67 -4.28
CA GLN A 13 -8.45 -21.57 -5.33
C GLN A 13 -9.52 -20.51 -5.04
N TRP A 14 -9.70 -20.08 -3.79
CA TRP A 14 -10.66 -19.04 -3.44
C TRP A 14 -10.27 -17.65 -3.97
N LEU A 15 -8.97 -17.40 -4.25
CA LEU A 15 -8.46 -16.15 -4.85
C LEU A 15 -9.02 -15.90 -6.27
N SER A 16 -9.60 -16.91 -6.93
CA SER A 16 -10.18 -16.76 -8.26
C SER A 16 -11.63 -16.23 -8.25
N LYS A 17 -12.27 -16.07 -7.09
CA LYS A 17 -13.67 -15.63 -7.02
C LYS A 17 -13.79 -14.15 -7.38
N GLN A 18 -14.48 -13.86 -8.47
CA GLN A 18 -14.83 -12.50 -8.87
C GLN A 18 -16.07 -12.05 -8.08
N HIS A 19 -15.96 -10.94 -7.34
CA HIS A 19 -17.09 -10.28 -6.69
C HIS A 19 -17.60 -9.12 -7.57
N PRO A 20 -18.88 -9.12 -7.99
CA PRO A 20 -19.46 -7.98 -8.69
C PRO A 20 -19.80 -6.89 -7.67
N ALA A 21 -19.02 -5.82 -7.64
CA ALA A 21 -19.25 -4.69 -6.77
C ALA A 21 -18.71 -3.39 -7.39
N THR A 22 -19.05 -2.24 -6.80
CA THR A 22 -18.50 -0.93 -7.20
C THR A 22 -16.97 -0.94 -7.10
N LEU A 23 -16.28 -0.08 -7.85
CA LEU A 23 -14.81 -0.01 -7.87
C LEU A 23 -14.16 0.08 -6.46
N ALA A 24 -14.80 0.81 -5.55
CA ALA A 24 -14.38 0.89 -4.15
C ALA A 24 -14.46 -0.46 -3.42
N ALA A 25 -15.54 -1.21 -3.65
CA ALA A 25 -15.72 -2.53 -3.08
C ALA A 25 -14.75 -3.56 -3.69
N SER A 26 -14.39 -3.41 -4.98
CA SER A 26 -13.34 -4.23 -5.59
C SER A 26 -11.97 -3.99 -4.94
N ILE A 27 -11.59 -2.73 -4.66
CA ILE A 27 -10.35 -2.45 -3.91
C ILE A 27 -10.41 -3.06 -2.52
N LEU A 28 -11.53 -2.91 -1.80
CA LEU A 28 -11.68 -3.49 -0.46
C LEU A 28 -11.59 -5.03 -0.48
N ALA A 29 -12.16 -5.68 -1.49
CA ALA A 29 -12.02 -7.12 -1.67
C ALA A 29 -10.56 -7.54 -1.85
N GLU A 30 -9.78 -6.82 -2.65
CA GLU A 30 -8.35 -7.10 -2.79
C GLU A 30 -7.56 -6.85 -1.49
N CYS A 31 -7.98 -5.90 -0.65
CA CYS A 31 -7.39 -5.71 0.68
C CYS A 31 -7.60 -6.94 1.58
N ILE A 32 -8.79 -7.56 1.51
CA ILE A 32 -9.11 -8.78 2.25
C ILE A 32 -8.24 -9.94 1.75
N ASN A 33 -8.14 -10.11 0.43
CA ASN A 33 -7.31 -11.15 -0.18
C ASN A 33 -5.85 -11.10 0.31
N ILE A 34 -5.30 -9.88 0.51
CA ILE A 34 -3.93 -9.70 1.01
C ILE A 34 -3.81 -10.07 2.48
N GLN A 35 -4.81 -9.76 3.30
CA GLN A 35 -4.81 -10.15 4.71
C GLN A 35 -4.88 -11.67 4.85
N GLU A 36 -5.72 -12.33 4.04
CA GLU A 36 -5.82 -13.79 4.00
C GLU A 36 -4.54 -14.44 3.47
N LEU A 37 -3.92 -13.87 2.43
CA LEU A 37 -2.59 -14.29 1.96
C LEU A 37 -1.57 -14.19 3.10
N ARG A 38 -1.51 -13.06 3.82
CA ARG A 38 -0.60 -12.92 4.97
C ARG A 38 -0.86 -13.98 6.03
N LEU A 39 -2.11 -14.18 6.44
CA LEU A 39 -2.45 -15.19 7.46
C LEU A 39 -2.02 -16.60 7.04
N HIS A 40 -2.31 -17.00 5.80
CA HIS A 40 -1.91 -18.32 5.30
C HIS A 40 -0.40 -18.55 5.28
N PHE A 41 0.40 -17.49 5.09
CA PHE A 41 1.85 -17.60 5.06
C PHE A 41 2.49 -17.48 6.44
N PHE A 42 1.92 -16.68 7.34
CA PHE A 42 2.39 -16.60 8.74
C PHE A 42 2.01 -17.83 9.57
N GLU A 43 0.98 -18.58 9.18
CA GLU A 43 0.63 -19.88 9.79
C GLU A 43 1.59 -21.00 9.41
N ILE A 44 2.54 -20.77 8.50
CA ILE A 44 3.57 -21.75 8.14
C ILE A 44 4.64 -21.74 9.24
N PRO A 45 4.80 -22.82 10.02
CA PRO A 45 5.79 -22.87 11.10
C PRO A 45 7.20 -22.58 10.57
N SER A 46 8.05 -21.97 11.39
CA SER A 46 9.44 -21.67 11.00
C SER A 46 10.25 -22.90 10.55
N ARG A 47 9.89 -24.11 11.02
CA ARG A 47 10.44 -25.39 10.53
C ARG A 47 9.90 -25.81 9.16
N SER A 48 8.69 -25.41 8.81
CA SER A 48 8.13 -25.64 7.48
C SER A 48 8.70 -24.66 6.44
N LEU A 49 9.21 -23.48 6.84
CA LEU A 49 9.94 -22.56 5.97
C LEU A 49 11.27 -23.15 5.45
N GLU A 50 11.94 -24.03 6.21
CA GLU A 50 13.11 -24.77 5.74
C GLU A 50 12.76 -25.79 4.63
N VAL A 51 11.56 -26.38 4.68
CA VAL A 51 11.02 -27.25 3.61
C VAL A 51 10.45 -26.42 2.44
N PHE A 52 9.86 -25.26 2.75
CA PHE A 52 9.31 -24.28 1.81
C PHE A 52 10.37 -23.72 0.86
N ALA A 53 11.57 -23.58 1.40
CA ALA A 53 12.79 -23.20 0.73
C ALA A 53 13.18 -24.24 -0.35
N GLU A 54 13.18 -25.54 -0.04
CA GLU A 54 13.52 -26.57 -1.03
C GLU A 54 12.46 -26.75 -2.13
N ASP A 55 11.21 -26.35 -1.87
CA ASP A 55 10.08 -26.51 -2.78
C ASP A 55 9.88 -25.29 -3.70
N THR A 56 10.70 -25.22 -4.76
CA THR A 56 10.63 -24.22 -5.85
C THR A 56 9.19 -23.90 -6.34
N PRO A 57 8.26 -24.87 -6.48
CA PRO A 57 6.88 -24.61 -6.95
C PRO A 57 6.06 -23.68 -6.05
N LEU A 58 6.38 -23.65 -4.75
CA LEU A 58 5.58 -22.94 -3.76
C LEU A 58 5.97 -21.45 -3.69
N TRP A 59 7.27 -21.14 -3.70
CA TRP A 59 7.80 -19.77 -3.85
C TRP A 59 7.26 -19.11 -5.13
N THR A 60 7.32 -19.81 -6.27
CA THR A 60 6.77 -19.30 -7.53
C THR A 60 5.27 -19.04 -7.43
N SER A 61 4.52 -19.90 -6.73
CA SER A 61 3.08 -19.68 -6.52
C SER A 61 2.78 -18.42 -5.68
N VAL A 62 3.66 -18.04 -4.75
CA VAL A 62 3.50 -16.79 -3.97
C VAL A 62 3.75 -15.58 -4.83
N VAL A 63 4.87 -15.58 -5.57
CA VAL A 63 5.23 -14.49 -6.47
C VAL A 63 4.12 -14.30 -7.48
N ASP A 64 3.65 -15.38 -8.10
CA ASP A 64 2.52 -15.34 -9.04
C ASP A 64 1.24 -14.80 -8.37
N ALA A 65 0.97 -15.16 -7.11
CA ALA A 65 -0.19 -14.63 -6.38
C ALA A 65 -0.08 -13.13 -6.13
N VAL A 66 1.09 -12.67 -5.69
CA VAL A 66 1.38 -11.25 -5.47
C VAL A 66 1.26 -10.48 -6.78
N GLU A 67 1.90 -10.94 -7.85
CA GLU A 67 1.84 -10.30 -9.16
C GLU A 67 0.42 -10.24 -9.73
N ARG A 68 -0.39 -11.31 -9.55
CA ARG A 68 -1.80 -11.30 -9.94
C ARG A 68 -2.60 -10.26 -9.17
N ILE A 69 -2.43 -10.17 -7.85
CA ILE A 69 -3.13 -9.18 -7.03
C ILE A 69 -2.70 -7.75 -7.42
N ASP A 70 -1.39 -7.50 -7.58
CA ASP A 70 -0.89 -6.17 -7.98
C ASP A 70 -1.40 -5.77 -9.37
N THR A 71 -1.38 -6.71 -10.33
CA THR A 71 -1.91 -6.49 -11.68
C THR A 71 -3.40 -6.13 -11.63
N ARG A 72 -4.20 -6.81 -10.80
CA ARG A 72 -5.62 -6.49 -10.62
C ARG A 72 -5.79 -5.10 -10.00
N LEU A 73 -5.01 -4.74 -8.99
CA LEU A 73 -5.03 -3.40 -8.41
C LEU A 73 -4.62 -2.32 -9.43
N ALA A 74 -3.66 -2.59 -10.31
CA ALA A 74 -3.26 -1.70 -11.40
C ALA A 74 -4.37 -1.55 -12.45
N GLN A 75 -4.97 -2.66 -12.88
CA GLN A 75 -6.04 -2.67 -13.86
C GLN A 75 -7.30 -1.96 -13.34
N LEU A 76 -7.68 -2.18 -12.08
CA LEU A 76 -8.81 -1.47 -11.45
C LEU A 76 -8.60 0.05 -11.50
N ALA A 77 -7.38 0.52 -11.22
CA ALA A 77 -7.08 1.96 -11.31
C ALA A 77 -7.19 2.51 -12.74
N SER A 78 -6.86 1.73 -13.77
CA SER A 78 -7.04 2.18 -15.17
C SER A 78 -8.50 2.28 -15.61
N GLN A 79 -9.42 1.65 -14.88
CA GLN A 79 -10.86 1.76 -15.13
C GLN A 79 -11.47 3.00 -14.49
N PHE A 80 -10.70 3.74 -13.71
CA PHE A 80 -11.18 4.96 -13.05
C PHE A 80 -11.25 6.08 -14.08
N GLY A 81 -12.37 6.82 -14.04
CA GLY A 81 -12.56 8.01 -14.87
C GLY A 81 -13.54 8.99 -14.24
N GLY A 82 -13.45 10.25 -14.63
CA GLY A 82 -14.36 11.31 -14.22
C GLY A 82 -14.21 11.65 -12.74
N ARG A 83 -15.19 11.30 -11.92
CA ARG A 83 -15.15 11.52 -10.45
C ARG A 83 -13.89 10.97 -9.78
N TRP A 84 -13.31 9.92 -10.34
CA TRP A 84 -12.18 9.20 -9.77
C TRP A 84 -10.82 9.75 -10.17
N ASP A 85 -10.79 10.76 -11.03
CA ASP A 85 -9.55 11.32 -11.54
C ASP A 85 -8.74 11.96 -10.40
N ILE A 86 -7.43 11.68 -10.41
CA ILE A 86 -6.49 12.34 -9.53
C ILE A 86 -6.05 13.61 -10.23
N HIS A 87 -6.35 14.75 -9.63
CA HIS A 87 -5.88 16.03 -10.15
C HIS A 87 -4.66 16.49 -9.38
N LYS A 88 -3.75 17.17 -10.07
CA LYS A 88 -2.48 17.65 -9.51
C LYS A 88 -2.45 19.16 -9.46
N THR A 89 -1.97 19.70 -8.36
CA THR A 89 -1.65 21.12 -8.19
C THR A 89 -0.24 21.24 -7.61
N SER A 90 0.28 22.46 -7.53
CA SER A 90 1.56 22.70 -6.86
C SER A 90 1.44 23.94 -6.00
N LEU A 91 1.89 23.85 -4.75
CA LEU A 91 1.98 25.01 -3.88
C LEU A 91 3.43 25.50 -3.83
N PRO A 92 3.66 26.83 -3.87
CA PRO A 92 4.97 27.39 -3.63
C PRO A 92 5.42 27.00 -2.22
N THR A 93 6.62 26.43 -2.11
CA THR A 93 7.27 26.21 -0.82
C THR A 93 8.22 27.36 -0.51
N GLN A 94 8.50 27.59 0.78
CA GLN A 94 9.50 28.58 1.19
C GLN A 94 10.91 28.24 0.68
N ALA A 95 11.18 26.97 0.32
CA ALA A 95 12.43 26.49 -0.25
C ALA A 95 12.49 26.58 -1.79
N GLY A 96 11.51 27.23 -2.44
CA GLY A 96 11.52 27.52 -3.88
C GLY A 96 11.13 26.38 -4.81
N LYS A 97 11.19 25.10 -4.37
CA LYS A 97 10.72 23.96 -5.19
C LYS A 97 9.22 23.70 -4.95
N PRO A 98 8.35 23.81 -5.95
CA PRO A 98 6.93 23.53 -5.77
C PRO A 98 6.71 22.07 -5.35
N THR A 99 5.93 21.84 -4.29
CA THR A 99 5.52 20.48 -3.90
C THR A 99 4.28 20.11 -4.70
N ALA A 100 4.36 19.01 -5.45
CA ALA A 100 3.22 18.44 -6.16
C ALA A 100 2.21 17.86 -5.16
N LEU A 101 0.95 18.26 -5.28
CA LEU A 101 -0.15 17.85 -4.40
C LEU A 101 -1.27 17.23 -5.22
N ASP A 102 -1.89 16.21 -4.65
CA ASP A 102 -3.06 15.58 -5.23
C ASP A 102 -4.33 16.18 -4.62
N TYR A 103 -5.33 16.45 -5.45
CA TYR A 103 -6.68 16.74 -5.04
C TYR A 103 -7.69 15.88 -5.79
N TYR A 104 -8.85 15.70 -5.18
CA TYR A 104 -9.85 14.73 -5.61
C TYR A 104 -11.22 15.39 -5.61
N HIS A 105 -12.18 14.75 -6.28
CA HIS A 105 -13.57 15.18 -6.26
C HIS A 105 -14.13 15.31 -4.83
N ASP A 106 -13.87 14.30 -3.99
CA ASP A 106 -14.31 14.27 -2.59
C ASP A 106 -13.42 13.37 -1.72
N ILE A 107 -13.64 13.42 -0.40
CA ILE A 107 -12.83 12.68 0.57
C ILE A 107 -12.98 11.16 0.46
N GLN A 108 -14.10 10.65 -0.05
CA GLN A 108 -14.31 9.21 -0.24
C GLN A 108 -13.46 8.71 -1.40
N VAL A 109 -13.37 9.47 -2.49
CA VAL A 109 -12.47 9.16 -3.62
C VAL A 109 -11.02 9.12 -3.14
N ALA A 110 -10.58 10.14 -2.40
CA ALA A 110 -9.22 10.20 -1.86
C ALA A 110 -8.91 9.01 -0.93
N LYS A 111 -9.86 8.66 -0.04
CA LYS A 111 -9.76 7.48 0.84
C LYS A 111 -9.57 6.19 0.05
N VAL A 112 -10.33 5.96 -1.02
CA VAL A 112 -10.23 4.74 -1.83
C VAL A 112 -8.90 4.66 -2.56
N TRP A 113 -8.40 5.78 -3.09
CA TRP A 113 -7.06 5.84 -3.69
C TRP A 113 -5.97 5.51 -2.68
N ASN A 114 -6.03 6.10 -1.48
CA ASN A 114 -5.08 5.79 -0.42
C ASN A 114 -5.23 4.36 0.12
N GLN A 115 -6.43 3.80 0.09
CA GLN A 115 -6.65 2.40 0.42
C GLN A 115 -5.86 1.52 -0.55
N ARG A 116 -6.03 1.72 -1.86
CA ARG A 116 -5.29 1.00 -2.90
C ARG A 116 -3.78 1.15 -2.74
N ARG A 117 -3.28 2.37 -2.57
CA ARG A 117 -1.82 2.64 -2.43
C ARG A 117 -1.23 1.88 -1.24
N SER A 118 -1.89 1.97 -0.08
CA SER A 118 -1.46 1.29 1.15
C SER A 118 -1.50 -0.23 0.99
N THR A 119 -2.51 -0.76 0.30
CA THR A 119 -2.63 -2.17 -0.04
C THR A 119 -1.46 -2.65 -0.90
N ARG A 120 -1.07 -1.88 -1.92
CA ARG A 120 0.11 -2.19 -2.74
C ARG A 120 1.40 -2.12 -1.92
N ILE A 121 1.56 -1.15 -1.02
CA ILE A 121 2.72 -1.09 -0.11
C ILE A 121 2.78 -2.37 0.75
N ALA A 122 1.68 -2.74 1.40
CA ALA A 122 1.63 -3.92 2.26
C ALA A 122 1.94 -5.22 1.50
N LEU A 123 1.46 -5.33 0.26
CA LEU A 123 1.71 -6.46 -0.63
C LEU A 123 3.20 -6.59 -1.00
N HIS A 124 3.83 -5.49 -1.41
CA HIS A 124 5.25 -5.50 -1.78
C HIS A 124 6.17 -5.60 -0.56
N ASP A 125 5.80 -5.03 0.60
CA ASP A 125 6.52 -5.21 1.87
C ASP A 125 6.52 -6.67 2.32
N PHE A 126 5.38 -7.34 2.17
CA PHE A 126 5.26 -8.78 2.40
C PHE A 126 6.14 -9.58 1.44
N LEU A 127 6.07 -9.31 0.13
CA LEU A 127 6.90 -10.00 -0.87
C LEU A 127 8.39 -9.85 -0.59
N LEU A 128 8.84 -8.64 -0.24
CA LEU A 128 10.23 -8.39 0.11
C LEU A 128 10.65 -9.12 1.38
N GLY A 129 9.75 -9.26 2.37
CA GLY A 129 10.00 -10.11 3.54
C GLY A 129 10.30 -11.56 3.18
N ILE A 130 9.50 -12.15 2.28
CA ILE A 130 9.76 -13.52 1.80
C ILE A 130 11.08 -13.59 1.03
N CYS A 131 11.38 -12.58 0.19
CA CYS A 131 12.66 -12.52 -0.53
C CYS A 131 13.86 -12.56 0.44
N GLU A 132 13.75 -11.90 1.60
CA GLU A 132 14.80 -11.89 2.63
C GLU A 132 14.94 -13.25 3.31
N GLU A 133 13.82 -13.89 3.67
CA GLU A 133 13.81 -15.22 4.29
C GLU A 133 14.43 -16.28 3.36
N VAL A 134 14.03 -16.30 2.08
CA VAL A 134 14.58 -17.21 1.06
C VAL A 134 16.10 -16.99 0.90
N GLN A 135 16.55 -15.73 0.86
CA GLN A 135 17.97 -15.41 0.72
C GLN A 135 18.79 -15.89 1.94
N VAL A 136 18.27 -15.73 3.15
CA VAL A 136 18.93 -16.16 4.39
C VAL A 136 18.98 -17.68 4.49
N LEU A 137 17.87 -18.38 4.25
CA LEU A 137 17.76 -19.83 4.43
C LEU A 137 18.64 -20.62 3.45
N HIS A 138 18.72 -20.19 2.19
CA HIS A 138 19.46 -20.93 1.18
C HIS A 138 20.92 -20.55 1.00
N ARG A 139 21.37 -19.45 1.62
CA ARG A 139 22.64 -18.79 1.25
C ARG A 139 22.78 -18.58 -0.27
N VAL A 140 21.64 -18.53 -0.98
CA VAL A 140 21.60 -18.36 -2.42
C VAL A 140 22.06 -16.95 -2.71
N ARG A 141 23.13 -16.82 -3.50
CA ARG A 141 23.48 -15.52 -4.08
C ARG A 141 22.26 -15.03 -4.81
N ALA A 142 21.89 -13.77 -4.60
CA ALA A 142 20.77 -13.14 -5.30
C ALA A 142 20.91 -13.42 -6.79
N ASN A 143 20.06 -14.30 -7.33
CA ASN A 143 19.96 -14.48 -8.76
C ASN A 143 19.33 -13.19 -9.34
N ASN A 144 19.60 -12.90 -10.61
CA ASN A 144 19.15 -11.68 -11.28
C ASN A 144 17.64 -11.46 -11.16
N ASP A 145 16.84 -12.53 -11.17
CA ASP A 145 15.38 -12.47 -11.04
C ASP A 145 14.94 -11.98 -9.65
N LEU A 146 15.57 -12.46 -8.58
CA LEU A 146 15.26 -12.03 -7.21
C LEU A 146 15.69 -10.57 -7.00
N ALA A 147 16.86 -10.19 -7.51
CA ALA A 147 17.33 -8.80 -7.45
C ALA A 147 16.38 -7.85 -8.20
N LEU A 148 15.89 -8.24 -9.37
CA LEU A 148 14.93 -7.48 -10.17
C LEU A 148 13.58 -7.37 -9.46
N LEU A 149 13.08 -8.47 -8.88
CA LEU A 149 11.83 -8.49 -8.13
C LEU A 149 11.88 -7.57 -6.90
N ARG A 150 13.00 -7.61 -6.16
CA ARG A 150 13.25 -6.73 -5.02
C ARG A 150 13.24 -5.27 -5.45
N ARG A 151 14.00 -4.93 -6.49
CA ARG A 151 14.08 -3.57 -7.02
C ARG A 151 12.69 -3.04 -7.43
N ARG A 152 11.93 -3.82 -8.22
CA ARG A 152 10.58 -3.43 -8.63
C ARG A 152 9.65 -3.21 -7.44
N SER A 153 9.74 -4.07 -6.43
CA SER A 153 8.91 -3.95 -5.23
C SER A 153 9.23 -2.68 -4.43
N VAL A 154 10.52 -2.33 -4.29
CA VAL A 154 10.94 -1.07 -3.68
C VAL A 154 10.45 0.13 -4.49
N GLU A 155 10.60 0.11 -5.82
CA GLU A 155 10.10 1.18 -6.70
C GLU A 155 8.58 1.40 -6.55
N VAL A 156 7.79 0.32 -6.44
CA VAL A 156 6.34 0.44 -6.18
C VAL A 156 6.07 1.03 -4.80
N ILE A 157 6.75 0.55 -3.76
CA ILE A 157 6.59 1.07 -2.39
C ILE A 157 6.91 2.57 -2.33
N GLU A 158 8.02 2.99 -2.92
CA GLU A 158 8.43 4.39 -2.98
C GLU A 158 7.40 5.24 -3.72
N SER A 159 6.97 4.81 -4.91
CA SER A 159 5.95 5.52 -5.69
C SER A 159 4.64 5.67 -4.92
N MET A 160 4.14 4.60 -4.30
CA MET A 160 2.88 4.64 -3.54
C MET A 160 3.00 5.51 -2.29
N SER A 161 4.16 5.50 -1.62
CA SER A 161 4.42 6.36 -0.46
C SER A 161 4.42 7.84 -0.83
N ALA A 162 5.07 8.21 -1.94
CA ALA A 162 5.09 9.59 -2.44
C ALA A 162 3.69 10.08 -2.80
N GLU A 163 2.87 9.24 -3.43
CA GLU A 163 1.48 9.58 -3.76
C GLU A 163 0.58 9.75 -2.53
N ILE A 164 0.75 8.92 -1.49
CA ILE A 164 0.05 9.12 -0.21
C ILE A 164 0.47 10.46 0.39
N CYS A 165 1.77 10.77 0.43
CA CYS A 165 2.27 12.06 0.92
C CYS A 165 1.67 13.26 0.14
N ALA A 166 1.59 13.16 -1.19
CA ALA A 166 0.98 14.18 -2.04
C ALA A 166 -0.52 14.40 -1.75
N SER A 167 -1.22 13.38 -1.26
CA SER A 167 -2.66 13.45 -0.91
C SER A 167 -2.95 14.08 0.46
N ILE A 168 -1.95 14.18 1.35
CA ILE A 168 -2.12 14.64 2.74
C ILE A 168 -2.82 16.01 2.80
N PRO A 169 -2.41 17.04 2.03
CA PRO A 169 -3.03 18.35 2.13
C PRO A 169 -4.52 18.35 1.78
N PHE A 170 -4.97 17.49 0.87
CA PHE A 170 -6.39 17.37 0.55
C PHE A 170 -7.18 16.74 1.70
N HIS A 171 -6.65 15.65 2.28
CA HIS A 171 -7.25 14.98 3.42
C HIS A 171 -7.35 15.87 4.66
N LEU A 172 -6.33 16.70 4.90
CA LEU A 172 -6.30 17.66 6.01
C LEU A 172 -6.99 18.99 5.70
N ARG A 173 -7.71 19.08 4.56
CA ARG A 173 -8.48 20.25 4.11
C ARG A 173 -7.67 21.53 3.93
N ARG A 174 -6.35 21.40 3.73
CA ARG A 174 -5.45 22.50 3.35
C ARG A 174 -5.65 22.90 1.88
N ILE A 175 -6.14 21.97 1.05
CA ILE A 175 -6.61 22.23 -0.31
C ILE A 175 -8.01 21.63 -0.51
N ASN A 176 -8.82 22.26 -1.36
CA ASN A 176 -10.16 21.79 -1.71
C ASN A 176 -10.20 21.01 -3.03
N ALA A 177 -11.39 20.56 -3.45
CA ALA A 177 -11.62 19.81 -4.69
C ALA A 177 -11.30 20.59 -5.98
N ASN A 178 -10.99 21.88 -5.87
CA ASN A 178 -10.55 22.71 -7.00
C ASN A 178 -9.03 22.96 -6.95
N GLY A 179 -8.28 22.25 -6.10
CA GLY A 179 -6.83 22.41 -5.94
C GLY A 179 -6.42 23.75 -5.30
N ARG A 180 -7.35 24.47 -4.69
CA ARG A 180 -7.11 25.79 -4.06
C ARG A 180 -6.94 25.63 -2.56
N LYS A 181 -6.12 26.51 -1.95
CA LYS A 181 -5.97 26.57 -0.50
C LYS A 181 -7.32 26.74 0.18
N CYS A 182 -7.54 26.00 1.25
CA CYS A 182 -8.76 26.04 2.06
C CYS A 182 -8.37 25.97 3.53
N SER A 183 -9.15 26.63 4.39
CA SER A 183 -9.01 26.62 5.85
C SER A 183 -10.30 26.13 6.51
N SER A 184 -11.12 25.37 5.78
CA SER A 184 -12.36 24.82 6.32
C SER A 184 -12.07 23.57 7.13
N GLU A 185 -12.50 23.56 8.38
CA GLU A 185 -12.45 22.37 9.25
C GLU A 185 -13.53 21.33 8.90
N ALA A 186 -14.48 21.68 8.03
CA ALA A 186 -15.53 20.76 7.62
C ALA A 186 -14.92 19.49 6.98
N GLN A 187 -15.30 18.33 7.52
CA GLN A 187 -14.80 17.00 7.12
C GLN A 187 -13.29 16.77 7.38
N GLN A 188 -12.58 17.68 8.05
CA GLN A 188 -11.17 17.52 8.38
C GLN A 188 -10.91 16.29 9.26
N VAL A 189 -11.77 16.04 10.26
CA VAL A 189 -11.70 14.83 11.09
C VAL A 189 -11.89 13.56 10.26
N ALA A 190 -12.87 13.55 9.34
CA ALA A 190 -13.13 12.38 8.49
C ALA A 190 -11.93 12.10 7.55
N GLY A 191 -11.35 13.16 6.98
CA GLY A 191 -10.15 13.05 6.15
C GLY A 191 -8.91 12.61 6.92
N ALA A 192 -8.71 13.13 8.13
CA ALA A 192 -7.65 12.74 9.04
C ALA A 192 -7.78 11.26 9.46
N CYS A 193 -8.97 10.80 9.85
CA CYS A 193 -9.23 9.38 10.14
C CYS A 193 -8.91 8.48 8.94
N ALA A 194 -9.25 8.92 7.72
CA ALA A 194 -8.95 8.17 6.50
C ALA A 194 -7.44 8.09 6.17
N LEU A 195 -6.60 8.95 6.74
CA LEU A 195 -5.15 8.92 6.58
C LEU A 195 -4.42 8.02 7.59
N ILE A 196 -5.04 7.66 8.72
CA ILE A 196 -4.33 6.98 9.81
C ILE A 196 -3.66 5.69 9.33
N TRP A 197 -4.41 4.81 8.66
CA TRP A 197 -3.85 3.54 8.16
C TRP A 197 -2.80 3.74 7.05
N PRO A 198 -3.02 4.61 6.04
CA PRO A 198 -1.97 4.96 5.07
C PRO A 198 -0.67 5.46 5.71
N LEU A 199 -0.75 6.37 6.69
CA LEU A 199 0.44 6.91 7.36
C LEU A 199 1.12 5.87 8.25
N GLU A 200 0.34 5.03 8.95
CA GLU A 200 0.88 3.89 9.70
C GLU A 200 1.59 2.91 8.77
N THR A 201 1.02 2.62 7.60
CA THR A 201 1.61 1.73 6.58
C THR A 201 2.96 2.27 6.12
N ILE A 202 3.05 3.57 5.87
CA ILE A 202 4.33 4.22 5.52
C ILE A 202 5.32 4.14 6.68
N ALA A 203 4.88 4.47 7.89
CA ALA A 203 5.77 4.53 9.05
C ALA A 203 6.34 3.17 9.46
N LYS A 204 5.62 2.06 9.21
CA LYS A 204 6.04 0.69 9.53
C LYS A 204 6.86 0.02 8.43
N CYS A 205 6.74 0.45 7.18
CA CYS A 205 7.43 -0.24 6.09
C CYS A 205 8.95 0.05 6.11
N ARG A 206 9.74 -1.02 6.24
CA ARG A 206 11.22 -0.96 6.32
C ARG A 206 11.89 -0.48 5.03
N TYR A 207 11.19 -0.57 3.90
CA TYR A 207 11.74 -0.28 2.56
C TYR A 207 11.45 1.14 2.07
N ILE A 208 10.77 1.97 2.87
CA ILE A 208 10.51 3.37 2.52
C ILE A 208 11.71 4.24 2.94
N GLY A 209 11.99 5.32 2.22
CA GLY A 209 13.01 6.31 2.62
C GLY A 209 12.63 7.10 3.88
N GLU A 210 13.62 7.60 4.61
CA GLU A 210 13.39 8.31 5.88
C GLU A 210 12.53 9.57 5.70
N ASP A 211 12.66 10.28 4.58
CA ASP A 211 11.89 11.49 4.29
C ASP A 211 10.37 11.25 4.34
N HIS A 212 9.89 10.18 3.69
CA HIS A 212 8.46 9.84 3.71
C HIS A 212 8.01 9.33 5.08
N ARG A 213 8.87 8.61 5.83
CA ARG A 213 8.57 8.18 7.20
C ARG A 213 8.43 9.37 8.15
N LEU A 214 9.31 10.36 8.04
CA LEU A 214 9.25 11.59 8.84
C LEU A 214 7.96 12.36 8.53
N VAL A 215 7.61 12.51 7.25
CA VAL A 215 6.33 13.13 6.85
C VAL A 215 5.15 12.35 7.45
N ALA A 216 5.17 11.02 7.40
CA ALA A 216 4.08 10.21 7.94
C ALA A 216 3.93 10.35 9.46
N ARG A 217 5.05 10.29 10.21
CA ARG A 217 5.07 10.47 11.67
C ARG A 217 4.61 11.86 12.07
N ALA A 218 5.18 12.91 11.48
CA ALA A 218 4.77 14.29 11.74
C ALA A 218 3.28 14.53 11.43
N THR A 219 2.77 13.92 10.36
CA THR A 219 1.34 14.02 10.02
C THR A 219 0.46 13.27 11.03
N LEU A 220 0.87 12.08 11.49
CA LEU A 220 0.17 11.38 12.57
C LEU A 220 0.18 12.19 13.87
N GLU A 221 1.27 12.91 14.17
CA GLU A 221 1.39 13.75 15.37
C GLU A 221 0.42 14.92 15.30
N GLU A 222 0.35 15.59 14.15
CA GLU A 222 -0.63 16.64 13.89
C GLU A 222 -2.07 16.11 14.03
N ILE A 223 -2.37 14.96 13.42
CA ILE A 223 -3.71 14.35 13.51
C ILE A 223 -4.09 14.03 14.97
N GLY A 224 -3.13 13.52 15.74
CA GLY A 224 -3.33 13.17 17.15
C GLY A 224 -3.51 14.40 18.05
N HIS A 225 -2.60 15.37 17.94
CA HIS A 225 -2.49 16.48 18.86
C HIS A 225 -3.27 17.72 18.44
N ALA A 226 -3.21 18.12 17.18
CA ALA A 226 -3.87 19.34 16.70
C ALA A 226 -5.33 19.08 16.31
N ILE A 227 -5.61 17.97 15.61
CA ILE A 227 -6.97 17.61 15.16
C ILE A 227 -7.73 16.84 16.26
N GLY A 228 -7.03 16.22 17.21
CA GLY A 228 -7.62 15.54 18.37
C GLY A 228 -8.08 14.09 18.10
N VAL A 229 -7.58 13.45 17.04
CA VAL A 229 -7.95 12.06 16.72
C VAL A 229 -7.06 11.09 17.48
N ARG A 230 -7.53 10.66 18.66
CA ARG A 230 -6.79 9.79 19.61
C ARG A 230 -6.20 8.51 19.01
N GLN A 231 -6.82 7.96 17.94
CA GLN A 231 -6.30 6.77 17.27
C GLN A 231 -4.89 7.02 16.67
N ALA A 232 -4.61 8.22 16.16
CA ALA A 232 -3.30 8.54 15.61
C ALA A 232 -2.21 8.59 16.69
N THR A 233 -2.50 9.16 17.86
CA THR A 233 -1.60 9.14 19.02
C THR A 233 -1.27 7.72 19.47
N ARG A 234 -2.27 6.83 19.50
CA ARG A 234 -2.05 5.40 19.80
C ARG A 234 -1.10 4.77 18.78
N LYS A 235 -1.33 4.99 17.49
CA LYS A 235 -0.46 4.47 16.43
C LYS A 235 0.97 4.99 16.52
N LEU A 236 1.18 6.23 16.90
CA LEU A 236 2.53 6.77 17.14
C LEU A 236 3.23 6.09 18.32
N SER A 237 2.52 5.83 19.42
CA SER A 237 3.11 5.10 20.55
C SER A 237 3.53 3.68 20.16
N GLU A 238 2.75 3.00 19.31
CA GLU A 238 3.09 1.68 18.75
C GLU A 238 4.29 1.69 17.79
N LEU A 239 4.66 2.86 17.23
CA LEU A 239 5.80 3.02 16.32
C LEU A 239 7.12 3.32 17.04
N SER A 240 7.04 3.65 18.34
CA SER A 240 8.17 4.10 19.16
C SER A 240 8.63 3.04 20.17
N GLY A 241 7.88 1.95 20.31
CA GLY A 241 8.24 0.78 21.12
C GLY A 241 8.65 -0.38 20.23
#